data_AF-A0AAV4N5Q3-F1
#
_entry.id   AF-A0AAV4N5Q3-F1
#
_cell.length_a   1.000
_cell.length_b   1.000
_cell.length_c   1.000
_cell.angle_alpha   90.00
_cell.angle_beta   90.00
_cell.angle_gamma   90.00
#
_symmetry.space_group_name_H-M   'P 1'
#
loop_
_entity.id
_entity.type
_entity.pdbx_description
1 polymer ?
#
loop_
_entity_poly.entity_id
_entity_poly.type
_entity_poly.pdbx_seq_one_letter_code
_entity_poly.pdbx_strand_id
1 'polypeptide(L)'
;MFSECHISLNDRQISSESNYAYKTYIQSTLFHSESSQKNFLRAGMFYKDTAEAFDDLDLAATGKNLGLKQRLERVKNGKSFDMCGILHTDLGTQSRLLISGTTIRVRLLKAKDEFSLLAKNGTYHLHIENISLFIRKCDVSSSILVGHEKALEQSLVQMPFTRIETKTFTLSSGLKSVIIPNAVNGILPSRMILGLVSNSAFNGDFKKNPFNFKNYNLSYISLSENGVQIPMTAYTPSYKNNLYMRNYLSLFLDLAQHNTNVTLEEYKDNTCLYVFDLTQDFSASDPFMNVARNGDISINLKFEEDLPETITLLVYMEMQSLIEIDKSRNVFTDY
;
A
#
# COMPACT_ATOMS: atom_id res chain seq x y z
N MET A 1 2.30 -5.14 11.32
CA MET A 1 3.41 -5.50 12.23
C MET A 1 4.65 -4.63 12.02
N PHE A 2 5.09 -4.41 10.78
CA PHE A 2 6.27 -3.57 10.51
C PHE A 2 5.85 -2.19 9.99
N SER A 3 6.50 -1.13 10.47
CA SER A 3 6.27 0.26 10.05
C SER A 3 7.12 0.65 8.85
N GLU A 4 8.30 0.02 8.70
CA GLU A 4 9.21 0.29 7.59
C GLU A 4 9.83 -1.00 7.06
N CYS A 5 10.12 -1.00 5.76
CA CYS A 5 10.89 -2.03 5.07
C CYS A 5 11.92 -1.38 4.17
N HIS A 6 13.19 -1.74 4.35
CA HIS A 6 14.30 -1.22 3.57
C HIS A 6 15.06 -2.36 2.93
N ILE A 7 15.38 -2.19 1.64
CA ILE A 7 16.04 -3.22 0.84
C ILE A 7 17.28 -2.61 0.22
N SER A 8 18.40 -3.29 0.42
CA SER A 8 19.66 -2.96 -0.24
C SER A 8 20.13 -4.16 -1.06
N LEU A 9 20.63 -3.87 -2.26
CA LEU A 9 21.39 -4.81 -3.07
C LEU A 9 22.85 -4.40 -2.99
N ASN A 10 23.70 -5.32 -2.53
CA ASN A 10 25.05 -5.04 -2.09
C ASN A 10 25.04 -3.89 -1.05
N ASP A 11 25.67 -2.76 -1.37
CA ASP A 11 25.73 -1.58 -0.48
C ASP A 11 24.82 -0.43 -0.95
N ARG A 12 24.02 -0.63 -2.01
CA ARG A 12 23.09 0.34 -2.55
C ARG A 12 21.68 0.08 -2.01
N GLN A 13 21.09 1.05 -1.32
CA GLN A 13 19.67 0.99 -0.98
C GLN A 13 18.82 1.20 -2.23
N ILE A 14 17.97 0.23 -2.56
CA ILE A 14 17.10 0.24 -3.75
C ILE A 14 15.64 0.58 -3.44
N SER A 15 15.22 0.39 -2.18
CA SER A 15 13.90 0.80 -1.72
C SER A 15 13.94 1.18 -0.24
N SER A 16 13.17 2.21 0.10
CA SER A 16 13.05 2.82 1.43
C SER A 16 11.59 3.06 1.73
N GLU A 17 10.90 2.05 2.23
CA GLU A 17 9.45 2.09 2.34
C GLU A 17 9.05 2.57 3.73
N SER A 18 8.72 3.85 3.84
CA SER A 18 8.00 4.39 4.99
C SER A 18 6.51 4.00 4.92
N ASN A 19 5.83 3.95 6.07
CA ASN A 19 4.43 3.52 6.17
C ASN A 19 4.16 2.14 5.54
N TYR A 20 5.13 1.23 5.66
CA TYR A 20 5.09 -0.10 5.03
C TYR A 20 3.80 -0.86 5.34
N ALA A 21 3.30 -0.78 6.58
CA ALA A 21 2.03 -1.39 6.97
C ALA A 21 0.87 -0.98 6.05
N TYR A 22 0.77 0.30 5.68
CA TYR A 22 -0.28 0.79 4.79
C TYR A 22 -0.10 0.29 3.36
N LYS A 23 1.13 0.29 2.84
CA LYS A 23 1.44 -0.33 1.54
C LYS A 23 0.98 -1.79 1.52
N THR A 24 1.38 -2.59 2.50
CA THR A 24 1.01 -4.02 2.56
C THR A 24 -0.49 -4.24 2.68
N TYR A 25 -1.19 -3.39 3.44
CA TYR A 25 -2.63 -3.48 3.61
C TYR A 25 -3.38 -3.11 2.33
N ILE A 26 -2.98 -2.03 1.65
CA ILE A 26 -3.57 -1.63 0.36
C ILE A 26 -3.33 -2.72 -0.68
N GLN A 27 -2.11 -3.26 -0.77
CA GLN A 27 -1.79 -4.37 -1.67
C GLN A 27 -2.66 -5.61 -1.39
N SER A 28 -2.74 -6.03 -0.13
CA SER A 28 -3.55 -7.18 0.30
C SER A 28 -5.06 -6.97 0.04
N THR A 29 -5.54 -5.73 0.16
CA THR A 29 -6.96 -5.38 0.03
C THR A 29 -7.38 -5.23 -1.43
N LEU A 30 -6.57 -4.54 -2.25
CA LEU A 30 -6.96 -4.14 -3.60
C LEU A 30 -6.46 -5.09 -4.70
N PHE A 31 -5.27 -5.68 -4.52
CA PHE A 31 -4.55 -6.44 -5.56
C PHE A 31 -4.57 -7.95 -5.34
N HIS A 32 -5.42 -8.43 -4.44
CA HIS A 32 -5.68 -9.85 -4.21
C HIS A 32 -7.16 -10.16 -4.38
N SER A 33 -7.45 -11.30 -5.01
CA SER A 33 -8.82 -11.80 -5.11
C SER A 33 -9.36 -12.23 -3.74
N GLU A 34 -10.69 -12.30 -3.61
CA GLU A 34 -11.36 -12.80 -2.40
C GLU A 34 -10.83 -14.18 -1.97
N SER A 35 -10.60 -15.09 -2.93
CA SER A 35 -10.05 -16.41 -2.66
C SER A 35 -8.63 -16.34 -2.07
N SER A 36 -7.79 -15.45 -2.61
CA SER A 36 -6.44 -15.24 -2.09
C SER A 36 -6.47 -14.67 -0.67
N GLN A 37 -7.34 -13.70 -0.40
CA GLN A 37 -7.53 -13.13 0.94
C GLN A 37 -8.04 -14.16 1.95
N LYS A 38 -9.00 -15.02 1.56
CA LYS A 38 -9.61 -16.01 2.45
C LYS A 38 -8.72 -17.23 2.72
N ASN A 39 -7.78 -17.53 1.83
CA ASN A 39 -6.92 -18.72 1.91
C ASN A 39 -5.44 -18.35 2.07
N PHE A 40 -4.84 -17.79 1.03
CA PHE A 40 -3.40 -17.54 0.94
C PHE A 40 -2.90 -16.54 2.01
N LEU A 41 -3.58 -15.39 2.13
CA LEU A 41 -3.16 -14.33 3.06
C LEU A 41 -3.46 -14.65 4.54
N ARG A 42 -4.17 -15.74 4.84
CA ARG A 42 -4.45 -16.16 6.23
C ARG A 42 -3.19 -16.52 6.99
N ALA A 43 -2.19 -17.09 6.31
CA ALA A 43 -0.90 -17.39 6.91
C ALA A 43 -0.19 -16.13 7.45
N GLY A 44 -0.46 -14.97 6.83
CA GLY A 44 -0.01 -13.65 7.26
C GLY A 44 -0.97 -12.93 8.20
N MET A 45 -1.96 -13.63 8.80
CA MET A 45 -2.98 -13.05 9.69
C MET A 45 -3.88 -12.00 9.02
N PHE A 46 -4.05 -12.03 7.70
CA PHE A 46 -5.03 -11.19 7.03
C PHE A 46 -6.45 -11.72 7.30
N TYR A 47 -7.23 -10.93 8.03
CA TYR A 47 -8.66 -11.17 8.19
C TYR A 47 -9.40 -9.87 7.90
N LYS A 48 -10.32 -9.92 6.95
CA LYS A 48 -11.14 -8.76 6.61
C LYS A 48 -12.06 -8.44 7.78
N ASP A 49 -12.04 -7.20 8.23
CA ASP A 49 -12.90 -6.72 9.30
C ASP A 49 -14.29 -6.39 8.76
N THR A 50 -15.27 -6.33 9.64
CA THR A 50 -16.68 -6.09 9.25
C THR A 50 -16.90 -4.60 9.00
N ALA A 51 -17.65 -4.26 7.95
CA ALA A 51 -18.06 -2.90 7.65
C ALA A 51 -18.70 -2.21 8.87
N GLU A 52 -18.46 -0.91 9.00
CA GLU A 52 -18.85 -0.05 10.15
C GLU A 52 -18.29 -0.45 11.53
N ALA A 53 -17.63 -1.60 11.66
CA ALA A 53 -17.21 -2.17 12.95
C ALA A 53 -15.69 -2.29 13.13
N PHE A 54 -14.88 -1.60 12.31
CA PHE A 54 -13.41 -1.68 12.37
C PHE A 54 -12.83 -1.30 13.74
N ASP A 55 -13.43 -0.29 14.39
CA ASP A 55 -13.05 0.20 15.72
C ASP A 55 -13.89 -0.47 16.84
N ASP A 56 -14.78 -1.41 16.51
CA ASP A 56 -15.62 -2.08 17.51
C ASP A 56 -14.82 -3.18 18.23
N LEU A 57 -14.75 -3.04 19.55
CA LEU A 57 -13.99 -3.91 20.47
C LEU A 57 -14.92 -4.82 21.28
N ASP A 58 -16.24 -4.72 21.10
CA ASP A 58 -17.21 -5.59 21.75
C ASP A 58 -17.46 -6.87 20.94
N LEU A 59 -16.54 -7.82 21.13
CA LEU A 59 -16.55 -9.11 20.43
C LEU A 59 -17.61 -10.10 20.93
N ALA A 60 -18.34 -9.76 22.00
CA ALA A 60 -19.46 -10.54 22.50
C ALA A 60 -20.73 -10.32 21.67
N ALA A 61 -20.86 -9.14 21.04
CA ALA A 61 -21.96 -8.82 20.15
C ALA A 61 -21.90 -9.66 18.85
N THR A 62 -23.05 -10.21 18.45
CA THR A 62 -23.15 -11.01 17.22
C THR A 62 -22.87 -10.17 15.99
N GLY A 63 -22.02 -10.68 15.08
CA GLY A 63 -21.79 -10.09 13.75
C GLY A 63 -20.81 -8.92 13.70
N LYS A 64 -20.22 -8.52 14.83
CA LYS A 64 -19.31 -7.37 14.88
C LYS A 64 -17.83 -7.78 14.77
N ASN A 65 -17.08 -6.95 14.03
CA ASN A 65 -15.64 -7.06 13.81
C ASN A 65 -15.11 -8.51 13.72
N LEU A 66 -15.65 -9.27 12.77
CA LEU A 66 -15.39 -10.71 12.65
C LEU A 66 -13.90 -11.00 12.42
N GLY A 67 -13.21 -10.15 11.67
CA GLY A 67 -11.77 -10.27 11.46
C GLY A 67 -10.97 -10.12 12.75
N LEU A 68 -11.27 -9.12 13.59
CA LEU A 68 -10.66 -8.98 14.91
C LEU A 68 -10.94 -10.21 15.78
N LYS A 69 -12.17 -10.72 15.78
CA LYS A 69 -12.53 -11.93 16.54
C LYS A 69 -11.68 -13.13 16.13
N GLN A 70 -11.50 -13.34 14.83
CA GLN A 70 -10.68 -14.44 14.30
C GLN A 70 -9.19 -14.28 14.66
N ARG A 71 -8.66 -13.05 14.59
CA ARG A 71 -7.28 -12.76 15.04
C ARG A 71 -7.11 -13.00 16.54
N LEU A 72 -8.07 -12.54 17.35
CA LEU A 72 -8.04 -12.71 18.82
C LEU A 72 -8.00 -14.19 19.21
N GLU A 73 -8.79 -15.05 18.55
CA GLU A 73 -8.80 -16.48 18.85
C GLU A 73 -7.43 -17.15 18.68
N ARG A 74 -6.59 -16.67 17.76
CA ARG A 74 -5.22 -17.17 17.58
C ARG A 74 -4.25 -16.69 18.66
N VAL A 75 -4.49 -15.52 19.27
CA VAL A 75 -3.51 -14.85 20.16
C VAL A 75 -3.96 -14.74 21.62
N LYS A 76 -5.22 -15.06 21.94
CA LYS A 76 -5.79 -14.91 23.29
C LYS A 76 -4.97 -15.65 24.34
N ASN A 77 -4.98 -15.12 25.56
CA ASN A 77 -4.22 -15.62 26.71
C ASN A 77 -2.68 -15.58 26.52
N GLY A 78 -2.18 -14.71 25.64
CA GLY A 78 -0.74 -14.54 25.44
C GLY A 78 -0.06 -15.74 24.77
N LYS A 79 -0.81 -16.51 23.97
CA LYS A 79 -0.24 -17.64 23.23
C LYS A 79 0.74 -17.17 22.18
N SER A 80 1.89 -17.83 22.09
CA SER A 80 2.77 -17.71 20.93
C SER A 80 2.05 -18.22 19.69
N PHE A 81 2.25 -17.54 18.57
CA PHE A 81 1.65 -17.87 17.29
C PHE A 81 2.65 -17.59 16.18
N ASP A 82 2.48 -18.27 15.05
CA ASP A 82 3.29 -18.10 13.86
C ASP A 82 2.56 -17.28 12.78
N MET A 83 3.39 -16.61 11.98
CA MET A 83 2.97 -15.89 10.78
C MET A 83 3.97 -16.20 9.66
N CYS A 84 3.45 -16.44 8.46
CA CYS A 84 4.27 -16.60 7.27
C CYS A 84 3.56 -15.93 6.09
N GLY A 85 4.29 -15.11 5.34
CA GLY A 85 3.74 -14.37 4.21
C GLY A 85 4.82 -13.88 3.28
N ILE A 86 4.39 -13.35 2.13
CA ILE A 86 5.30 -12.67 1.20
C ILE A 86 5.73 -11.35 1.81
N LEU A 87 7.02 -11.05 1.75
CA LEU A 87 7.50 -9.70 2.03
C LEU A 87 7.21 -8.83 0.82
N HIS A 88 6.33 -7.84 1.00
CA HIS A 88 5.83 -6.92 -0.03
C HIS A 88 6.88 -5.89 -0.44
N THR A 89 7.94 -6.37 -1.07
CA THR A 89 9.04 -5.55 -1.58
C THR A 89 8.76 -5.07 -2.99
N ASP A 90 9.17 -3.84 -3.33
CA ASP A 90 9.10 -3.36 -4.72
C ASP A 90 9.85 -4.29 -5.70
N LEU A 91 11.00 -4.82 -5.29
CA LEU A 91 11.78 -5.77 -6.09
C LEU A 91 11.03 -7.09 -6.37
N GLY A 92 10.13 -7.48 -5.47
CA GLY A 92 9.32 -8.69 -5.61
C GLY A 92 8.21 -8.57 -6.65
N THR A 93 8.01 -7.40 -7.26
CA THR A 93 6.96 -7.16 -8.27
C THR A 93 7.36 -7.61 -9.68
N GLN A 94 8.65 -7.84 -9.94
CA GLN A 94 9.14 -8.27 -11.24
C GLN A 94 9.53 -9.77 -11.26
N SER A 95 9.65 -10.33 -12.47
CA SER A 95 9.88 -11.77 -12.68
C SER A 95 11.34 -12.20 -12.91
N ARG A 96 12.27 -11.25 -13.04
CA ARG A 96 13.70 -11.49 -13.27
C ARG A 96 14.43 -11.83 -11.98
N LEU A 97 15.15 -12.95 -11.99
CA LEU A 97 16.01 -13.36 -10.88
C LEU A 97 17.21 -12.43 -10.75
N LEU A 98 17.63 -12.18 -9.50
CA LEU A 98 18.90 -11.50 -9.23
C LEU A 98 20.07 -12.37 -9.68
N ILE A 99 21.07 -11.72 -10.28
CA ILE A 99 22.27 -12.41 -10.75
C ILE A 99 23.16 -12.85 -9.59
N SER A 100 23.94 -13.93 -9.82
CA SER A 100 24.89 -14.45 -8.84
C SER A 100 25.90 -13.38 -8.40
N GLY A 101 26.31 -13.42 -7.13
CA GLY A 101 27.19 -12.41 -6.52
C GLY A 101 26.47 -11.17 -6.01
N THR A 102 25.14 -11.12 -6.07
CA THR A 102 24.34 -10.02 -5.47
C THR A 102 23.95 -10.36 -4.04
N THR A 103 24.34 -9.52 -3.09
CA THR A 103 23.92 -9.62 -1.69
C THR A 103 22.62 -8.87 -1.48
N ILE A 104 21.66 -9.47 -0.77
CA ILE A 104 20.39 -8.82 -0.41
C ILE A 104 20.41 -8.55 1.09
N ARG A 105 20.19 -7.30 1.47
CA ARG A 105 19.97 -6.90 2.86
C ARG A 105 18.55 -6.40 3.02
N VAL A 106 17.80 -7.02 3.94
CA VAL A 106 16.45 -6.61 4.31
C VAL A 106 16.48 -6.09 5.74
N ARG A 107 16.03 -4.85 5.96
CA ARG A 107 15.87 -4.24 7.28
C ARG A 107 14.40 -3.92 7.51
N LEU A 108 13.83 -4.51 8.55
CA LEU A 108 12.44 -4.29 8.97
C LEU A 108 12.42 -3.51 10.27
N LEU A 109 11.60 -2.47 10.34
CA LEU A 109 11.34 -1.76 11.60
C LEU A 109 9.99 -2.22 12.14
N LYS A 110 9.96 -2.70 13.39
CA LYS A 110 8.71 -3.08 14.06
C LYS A 110 7.87 -1.83 14.33
N ALA A 111 6.59 -1.88 13.97
CA ALA A 111 5.65 -0.83 14.33
C ALA A 111 5.39 -0.84 15.84
N LYS A 112 4.91 0.29 16.35
CA LYS A 112 4.46 0.38 17.76
C LYS A 112 3.35 -0.63 18.05
N ASP A 113 3.24 -1.04 19.31
CA ASP A 113 2.22 -1.99 19.72
C ASP A 113 0.81 -1.39 19.61
N GLU A 114 0.64 -0.11 19.96
CA GLU A 114 -0.60 0.66 19.79
C GLU A 114 -1.05 0.83 18.33
N PHE A 115 -0.15 0.63 17.36
CA PHE A 115 -0.51 0.58 15.93
C PHE A 115 -0.83 -0.85 15.49
N SER A 116 -0.13 -1.84 16.04
CA SER A 116 -0.23 -3.23 15.59
C SER A 116 -1.35 -4.03 16.25
N LEU A 117 -1.85 -3.57 17.41
CA LEU A 117 -2.81 -4.28 18.24
C LEU A 117 -4.04 -3.41 18.51
N LEU A 118 -5.21 -4.06 18.54
CA LEU A 118 -6.47 -3.42 18.89
C LEU A 118 -7.00 -4.02 20.20
N ALA A 119 -7.28 -3.19 21.20
CA ALA A 119 -7.63 -3.59 22.55
C ALA A 119 -8.48 -2.55 23.29
N LYS A 120 -9.46 -3.03 24.07
CA LYS A 120 -10.38 -2.18 24.85
C LYS A 120 -9.70 -1.54 26.07
N ASN A 121 -9.01 -2.36 26.85
CA ASN A 121 -8.37 -2.01 28.13
C ASN A 121 -7.01 -2.70 28.25
N GLY A 122 -6.04 -2.04 28.87
CA GLY A 122 -4.71 -2.58 29.15
C GLY A 122 -3.69 -2.29 28.05
N THR A 123 -2.42 -2.44 28.41
CA THR A 123 -1.29 -2.30 27.50
C THR A 123 -0.84 -3.70 27.08
N TYR A 124 -0.99 -4.02 25.80
CA TYR A 124 -0.51 -5.28 25.22
C TYR A 124 0.74 -5.02 24.40
N HIS A 125 1.62 -6.03 24.35
CA HIS A 125 2.88 -5.96 23.62
C HIS A 125 2.99 -7.12 22.64
N LEU A 126 3.44 -6.84 21.42
CA LEU A 126 3.73 -7.87 20.42
C LEU A 126 5.24 -8.17 20.46
N HIS A 127 5.62 -9.28 21.08
CA HIS A 127 7.01 -9.72 21.14
C HIS A 127 7.36 -10.66 19.97
N ILE A 128 8.43 -10.37 19.23
CA ILE A 128 8.93 -11.24 18.16
C ILE A 128 9.93 -12.21 18.79
N GLU A 129 9.53 -13.48 18.95
CA GLU A 129 10.42 -14.51 19.50
C GLU A 129 11.48 -14.97 18.49
N ASN A 130 11.07 -15.23 17.24
CA ASN A 130 11.94 -15.68 16.15
C ASN A 130 11.50 -15.05 14.83
N ILE A 131 12.47 -14.78 13.95
CA ILE A 131 12.22 -14.29 12.58
C ILE A 131 13.16 -14.99 11.61
N SER A 132 12.60 -15.48 10.50
CA SER A 132 13.34 -16.18 9.45
C SER A 132 12.91 -15.66 8.08
N LEU A 133 13.89 -15.52 7.16
CA LEU A 133 13.65 -15.15 5.77
C LEU A 133 13.98 -16.34 4.86
N PHE A 134 13.01 -16.79 4.09
CA PHE A 134 13.16 -17.89 3.13
C PHE A 134 13.32 -17.31 1.72
N ILE A 135 14.46 -17.58 1.08
CA ILE A 135 14.77 -17.12 -0.28
C ILE A 135 14.97 -18.33 -1.18
N ARG A 136 14.28 -18.36 -2.33
CA ARG A 136 14.51 -19.38 -3.36
C ARG A 136 15.75 -19.03 -4.16
N LYS A 137 16.68 -19.98 -4.28
CA LYS A 137 17.85 -19.90 -5.15
C LYS A 137 17.68 -20.86 -6.34
N CYS A 138 18.19 -20.48 -7.50
CA CYS A 138 18.17 -21.31 -8.71
C CYS A 138 19.61 -21.70 -9.05
N ASP A 139 19.88 -23.01 -9.06
CA ASP A 139 21.15 -23.55 -9.51
C ASP A 139 21.15 -23.60 -11.05
N VAL A 140 22.19 -23.04 -11.65
CA VAL A 140 22.34 -22.95 -13.11
C VAL A 140 23.62 -23.66 -13.55
N SER A 141 23.64 -24.20 -14.78
CA SER A 141 24.83 -24.87 -15.32
C SER A 141 25.99 -23.88 -15.50
N SER A 142 27.23 -24.39 -15.45
CA SER A 142 28.43 -23.56 -15.63
C SER A 142 28.47 -22.83 -16.97
N SER A 143 27.88 -23.41 -18.03
CA SER A 143 27.78 -22.75 -19.34
C SER A 143 26.93 -21.48 -19.31
N ILE A 144 25.84 -21.46 -18.52
CA ILE A 144 25.00 -20.27 -18.35
C ILE A 144 25.73 -19.20 -17.55
N LEU A 145 26.47 -19.58 -16.51
CA LEU A 145 27.29 -18.64 -15.74
C LEU A 145 28.35 -17.95 -16.62
N VAL A 146 29.09 -18.72 -17.43
CA VAL A 146 30.06 -18.16 -18.38
C VAL A 146 29.38 -17.28 -19.42
N GLY A 147 28.19 -17.67 -19.89
CA GLY A 147 27.37 -16.86 -20.80
C GLY A 147 26.97 -15.52 -20.20
N HIS A 148 26.50 -15.49 -18.95
CA HIS A 148 26.17 -14.25 -18.23
C HIS A 148 27.38 -13.34 -18.06
N GLU A 149 28.55 -13.88 -17.67
CA GLU A 149 29.77 -13.08 -17.51
C GLU A 149 30.23 -12.45 -18.83
N LYS A 150 30.12 -13.17 -19.97
CA LYS A 150 30.40 -12.62 -21.30
C LYS A 150 29.38 -11.55 -21.72
N ALA A 151 28.10 -11.74 -21.43
CA ALA A 151 27.07 -10.75 -21.74
C ALA A 151 27.28 -9.45 -20.95
N LEU A 152 27.67 -9.56 -19.68
CA LEU A 152 27.98 -8.42 -18.79
C LEU A 152 29.21 -7.62 -19.23
N GLU A 153 30.06 -8.15 -20.12
CA GLU A 153 31.13 -7.37 -20.77
C GLU A 153 30.61 -6.38 -21.81
N GLN A 154 29.39 -6.60 -22.31
CA GLN A 154 28.79 -5.82 -23.39
C GLN A 154 27.64 -4.93 -22.91
N SER A 155 26.88 -5.36 -21.90
CA SER A 155 25.72 -4.63 -21.41
C SER A 155 25.45 -4.82 -19.92
N LEU A 156 24.63 -3.93 -19.36
CA LEU A 156 24.14 -4.01 -17.99
C LEU A 156 22.94 -4.94 -17.90
N VAL A 157 22.77 -5.59 -16.75
CA VAL A 157 21.51 -6.26 -16.42
C VAL A 157 20.49 -5.21 -16.08
N GLN A 158 19.35 -5.22 -16.78
CA GLN A 158 18.25 -4.28 -16.59
C GLN A 158 17.04 -4.99 -15.98
N MET A 159 16.58 -4.49 -14.83
CA MET A 159 15.49 -5.05 -14.04
C MET A 159 14.44 -3.96 -13.77
N PRO A 160 13.47 -3.77 -14.69
CA PRO A 160 12.37 -2.85 -14.46
C PRO A 160 11.49 -3.38 -13.34
N PHE A 161 10.97 -2.48 -12.50
CA PHE A 161 10.08 -2.80 -11.40
C PHE A 161 9.18 -1.61 -11.06
N THR A 162 8.05 -1.90 -10.42
CA THR A 162 7.17 -0.86 -9.89
C THR A 162 7.61 -0.54 -8.47
N ARG A 163 8.15 0.67 -8.28
CA ARG A 163 8.47 1.23 -6.98
C ARG A 163 7.20 1.83 -6.37
N ILE A 164 6.91 1.47 -5.13
CA ILE A 164 5.78 2.02 -4.40
C ILE A 164 6.29 3.05 -3.41
N GLU A 165 5.80 4.28 -3.54
CA GLU A 165 6.05 5.35 -2.59
C GLU A 165 4.79 5.68 -1.82
N THR A 166 4.96 6.01 -0.53
CA THR A 166 3.86 6.55 0.28
C THR A 166 4.21 7.96 0.73
N LYS A 167 3.23 8.86 0.65
CA LYS A 167 3.26 10.20 1.23
C LYS A 167 2.08 10.38 2.16
N THR A 168 2.23 11.25 3.15
CA THR A 168 1.15 11.57 4.08
C THR A 168 1.02 13.07 4.25
N PHE A 169 -0.22 13.53 4.40
CA PHE A 169 -0.54 14.93 4.70
C PHE A 169 -1.50 14.98 5.88
N THR A 170 -1.18 15.79 6.89
CA THR A 170 -2.04 15.97 8.05
C THR A 170 -3.05 17.09 7.78
N LEU A 171 -4.34 16.78 7.87
CA LEU A 171 -5.43 17.72 7.67
C LEU A 171 -6.07 18.02 9.03
N SER A 172 -6.03 19.28 9.46
CA SER A 172 -6.56 19.70 10.76
C SER A 172 -8.09 19.60 10.81
N SER A 173 -8.63 19.37 12.01
CA SER A 173 -10.09 19.48 12.24
C SER A 173 -10.60 20.87 11.88
N GLY A 174 -11.87 20.97 11.49
CA GLY A 174 -12.49 22.24 11.11
C GLY A 174 -12.33 22.62 9.63
N LEU A 175 -11.49 21.90 8.87
CA LEU A 175 -11.32 22.18 7.44
C LEU A 175 -12.51 21.66 6.64
N LYS A 176 -13.00 22.49 5.71
CA LYS A 176 -14.05 22.13 4.75
C LYS A 176 -13.53 21.96 3.31
N SER A 177 -12.39 22.57 3.02
CA SER A 177 -11.71 22.44 1.73
C SER A 177 -10.21 22.48 1.93
N VAL A 178 -9.51 21.64 1.18
CA VAL A 178 -8.06 21.51 1.22
C VAL A 178 -7.53 21.44 -0.20
N ILE A 179 -6.49 22.23 -0.48
CA ILE A 179 -5.66 22.09 -1.67
C ILE A 179 -4.26 21.75 -1.19
N ILE A 180 -3.72 20.65 -1.68
CA ILE A 180 -2.34 20.22 -1.41
C ILE A 180 -1.55 20.48 -2.70
N PRO A 181 -0.88 21.64 -2.81
CA PRO A 181 -0.09 21.96 -3.98
C PRO A 181 1.18 21.09 -4.00
N ASN A 182 1.65 20.73 -5.19
CA ASN A 182 2.90 19.97 -5.37
C ASN A 182 2.96 18.69 -4.51
N ALA A 183 1.84 17.98 -4.36
CA ALA A 183 1.81 16.69 -3.67
C ALA A 183 2.79 15.70 -4.30
N VAL A 184 2.93 15.78 -5.63
CA VAL A 184 4.02 15.19 -6.40
C VAL A 184 4.71 16.31 -7.20
N ASN A 185 6.02 16.26 -7.28
CA ASN A 185 6.84 17.12 -8.14
C ASN A 185 8.01 16.27 -8.64
N GLY A 186 8.25 16.26 -9.95
CA GLY A 186 9.25 15.44 -10.60
C GLY A 186 8.61 14.35 -11.46
N ILE A 187 9.18 13.14 -11.42
CA ILE A 187 8.62 12.00 -12.13
C ILE A 187 7.20 11.72 -11.59
N LEU A 188 6.23 11.65 -12.50
CA LEU A 188 4.84 11.40 -12.19
C LEU A 188 4.61 9.89 -11.99
N PRO A 189 3.80 9.49 -10.99
CA PRO A 189 3.40 8.11 -10.82
C PRO A 189 2.46 7.65 -11.93
N SER A 190 2.46 6.36 -12.24
CA SER A 190 1.48 5.74 -13.13
C SER A 190 0.11 5.60 -12.47
N ARG A 191 0.07 5.41 -11.15
CA ARG A 191 -1.16 5.33 -10.36
C ARG A 191 -1.01 6.05 -9.04
N MET A 192 -2.08 6.73 -8.62
CA MET A 192 -2.23 7.27 -7.26
C MET A 192 -3.45 6.67 -6.57
N ILE A 193 -3.29 6.29 -5.30
CA ILE A 193 -4.38 5.84 -4.44
C ILE A 193 -4.41 6.73 -3.19
N LEU A 194 -5.55 7.35 -2.96
CA LEU A 194 -5.79 8.26 -1.84
C LEU A 194 -6.71 7.62 -0.82
N GLY A 195 -6.35 7.72 0.46
CA GLY A 195 -7.18 7.22 1.57
C GLY A 195 -7.10 8.15 2.77
N LEU A 196 -8.21 8.30 3.49
CA LEU A 196 -8.30 9.14 4.69
C LEU A 196 -8.44 8.26 5.93
N VAL A 197 -7.60 8.49 6.93
CA VAL A 197 -7.62 7.76 8.21
C VAL A 197 -7.57 8.74 9.38
N SER A 198 -8.05 8.35 10.56
CA SER A 198 -7.91 9.19 11.76
C SER A 198 -6.42 9.38 12.07
N ASN A 199 -6.00 10.61 12.38
CA ASN A 199 -4.60 10.88 12.68
C ASN A 199 -4.13 10.16 13.95
N SER A 200 -5.03 10.00 14.93
CA SER A 200 -4.75 9.19 16.13
C SER A 200 -4.52 7.70 15.79
N ALA A 201 -5.33 7.12 14.91
CA ALA A 201 -5.14 5.74 14.46
C ALA A 201 -3.82 5.56 13.70
N PHE A 202 -3.48 6.52 12.82
CA PHE A 202 -2.22 6.54 12.08
C PHE A 202 -0.99 6.55 13.00
N ASN A 203 -1.02 7.35 14.07
CA ASN A 203 0.08 7.46 15.03
C ASN A 203 0.15 6.31 16.05
N GLY A 204 -0.93 5.51 16.13
CA GLY A 204 -1.12 4.40 17.04
C GLY A 204 -2.11 4.72 18.15
N ASP A 205 -3.17 3.93 18.26
CA ASP A 205 -4.17 3.99 19.33
C ASP A 205 -4.78 2.59 19.46
N PHE A 206 -4.69 1.99 20.66
CA PHE A 206 -5.24 0.65 20.89
C PHE A 206 -6.74 0.54 20.58
N LYS A 207 -7.49 1.64 20.54
CA LYS A 207 -8.94 1.63 20.30
C LYS A 207 -9.32 1.96 18.86
N LYS A 208 -8.37 2.34 18.00
CA LYS A 208 -8.66 2.72 16.61
C LYS A 208 -7.85 1.88 15.65
N ASN A 209 -8.52 1.33 14.64
CA ASN A 209 -7.89 0.55 13.61
C ASN A 209 -7.20 1.50 12.61
N PRO A 210 -5.87 1.41 12.41
CA PRO A 210 -5.15 2.29 11.49
C PRO A 210 -5.59 2.11 10.04
N PHE A 211 -6.20 0.98 9.69
CA PHE A 211 -6.64 0.63 8.33
C PHE A 211 -8.11 0.92 8.06
N ASN A 212 -8.79 1.65 8.95
CA ASN A 212 -10.15 2.12 8.76
C ASN A 212 -10.18 3.37 7.86
N PHE A 213 -10.28 3.16 6.54
CA PHE A 213 -10.33 4.23 5.55
C PHE A 213 -11.74 4.79 5.44
N LYS A 214 -11.96 5.93 6.10
CA LYS A 214 -13.28 6.59 6.19
C LYS A 214 -13.46 7.60 5.06
N ASN A 215 -14.71 7.81 4.65
CA ASN A 215 -15.04 8.79 3.63
C ASN A 215 -15.04 10.25 4.14
N TYR A 216 -15.20 10.47 5.45
CA TYR A 216 -15.29 11.80 6.11
C TYR A 216 -16.27 12.78 5.44
N ASN A 217 -17.34 12.28 4.82
CA ASN A 217 -18.27 13.07 4.01
C ASN A 217 -17.58 13.92 2.94
N LEU A 218 -16.50 13.40 2.32
CA LEU A 218 -15.86 14.01 1.18
C LEU A 218 -16.91 14.24 0.08
N SER A 219 -16.99 15.46 -0.44
CA SER A 219 -18.00 15.88 -1.41
C SER A 219 -17.40 16.31 -2.75
N TYR A 220 -16.07 16.43 -2.82
CA TYR A 220 -15.34 16.73 -4.03
C TYR A 220 -13.93 16.16 -3.93
N ILE A 221 -13.47 15.47 -4.98
CA ILE A 221 -12.09 15.04 -5.16
C ILE A 221 -11.65 15.14 -6.61
N SER A 222 -10.49 15.77 -6.81
CA SER A 222 -9.76 15.78 -8.08
C SER A 222 -8.27 15.90 -7.83
N LEU A 223 -7.50 15.45 -8.82
CA LEU A 223 -6.10 15.77 -8.98
C LEU A 223 -5.97 16.91 -10.00
N SER A 224 -4.84 17.60 -9.99
CA SER A 224 -4.46 18.52 -11.05
C SER A 224 -3.04 18.21 -11.49
N GLU A 225 -2.86 17.70 -12.70
CA GLU A 225 -1.57 17.46 -13.33
C GLU A 225 -1.19 18.68 -14.18
N ASN A 226 -0.12 19.40 -13.82
CA ASN A 226 0.32 20.62 -14.51
C ASN A 226 -0.81 21.64 -14.75
N GLY A 227 -1.71 21.81 -13.77
CA GLY A 227 -2.88 22.69 -13.86
C GLY A 227 -4.10 22.12 -14.59
N VAL A 228 -4.01 20.92 -15.17
CA VAL A 228 -5.13 20.23 -15.84
C VAL A 228 -5.80 19.27 -14.85
N GLN A 229 -7.12 19.34 -14.71
CA GLN A 229 -7.86 18.53 -13.74
C GLN A 229 -7.99 17.06 -14.19
N ILE A 230 -7.75 16.13 -13.27
CA ILE A 230 -7.92 14.68 -13.45
C ILE A 230 -8.82 14.12 -12.32
N PRO A 231 -9.92 13.43 -12.65
CA PRO A 231 -10.52 13.34 -13.98
C PRO A 231 -11.03 14.69 -14.48
N MET A 232 -11.24 14.83 -15.80
CA MET A 232 -11.80 16.04 -16.43
C MET A 232 -13.08 16.50 -15.73
N THR A 233 -13.98 15.56 -15.42
CA THR A 233 -15.12 15.80 -14.53
C THR A 233 -14.79 15.24 -13.15
N ALA A 234 -14.44 16.11 -12.21
CA ALA A 234 -14.14 15.75 -10.82
C ALA A 234 -15.20 14.81 -10.22
N TYR A 235 -14.80 14.01 -9.23
CA TYR A 235 -15.76 13.22 -8.48
C TYR A 235 -16.42 14.10 -7.43
N THR A 236 -17.76 14.05 -7.36
CA THR A 236 -18.56 14.79 -6.39
C THR A 236 -19.53 13.85 -5.66
N PRO A 237 -19.01 12.91 -4.85
CA PRO A 237 -19.86 11.96 -4.14
C PRO A 237 -20.72 12.66 -3.07
N SER A 238 -21.85 12.07 -2.71
CA SER A 238 -22.58 12.42 -1.50
C SER A 238 -22.84 11.15 -0.69
N TYR A 239 -22.03 10.93 0.34
CA TYR A 239 -22.10 9.72 1.16
C TYR A 239 -23.35 9.68 2.04
N LYS A 240 -23.85 10.83 2.50
CA LYS A 240 -25.13 10.93 3.24
C LYS A 240 -26.33 10.48 2.41
N ASN A 241 -26.35 10.85 1.13
CA ASN A 241 -27.45 10.50 0.21
C ASN A 241 -27.20 9.19 -0.55
N ASN A 242 -26.12 8.47 -0.23
CA ASN A 242 -25.67 7.26 -0.93
C ASN A 242 -25.41 7.45 -2.44
N LEU A 243 -24.97 8.63 -2.86
CA LEU A 243 -24.67 8.98 -4.25
C LEU A 243 -23.15 8.95 -4.49
N TYR A 244 -22.56 7.76 -4.55
CA TYR A 244 -21.11 7.59 -4.74
C TYR A 244 -20.74 6.47 -5.74
N MET A 245 -21.70 6.00 -6.56
CA MET A 245 -21.50 4.86 -7.46
C MET A 245 -20.37 5.07 -8.48
N ARG A 246 -20.20 6.30 -8.98
CA ARG A 246 -19.12 6.63 -9.92
C ARG A 246 -17.74 6.41 -9.30
N ASN A 247 -17.58 6.75 -8.02
CA ASN A 247 -16.34 6.58 -7.26
C ASN A 247 -16.09 5.11 -6.92
N TYR A 248 -17.16 4.38 -6.57
CA TYR A 248 -17.05 2.93 -6.36
C TYR A 248 -16.64 2.21 -7.65
N LEU A 249 -17.26 2.55 -8.79
CA LEU A 249 -16.92 1.95 -10.07
C LEU A 249 -15.49 2.32 -10.50
N SER A 250 -15.04 3.56 -10.27
CA SER A 250 -13.68 3.97 -10.65
C SER A 250 -12.58 3.21 -9.92
N LEU A 251 -12.85 2.71 -8.69
CA LEU A 251 -11.92 1.80 -7.99
C LEU A 251 -11.51 0.63 -8.89
N PHE A 252 -12.47 -0.01 -9.54
CA PHE A 252 -12.22 -1.20 -10.38
C PHE A 252 -11.65 -0.83 -11.75
N LEU A 253 -12.13 0.26 -12.34
CA LEU A 253 -11.66 0.73 -13.65
C LEU A 253 -10.19 1.14 -13.60
N ASP A 254 -9.80 1.93 -12.60
CA ASP A 254 -8.44 2.49 -12.51
C ASP A 254 -7.43 1.49 -11.91
N LEU A 255 -7.92 0.41 -11.28
CA LEU A 255 -7.13 -0.79 -10.97
C LEU A 255 -7.03 -1.75 -12.18
N ALA A 256 -7.86 -1.56 -13.21
CA ALA A 256 -8.07 -2.51 -14.31
C ALA A 256 -8.38 -3.94 -13.83
N GLN A 257 -9.13 -4.08 -12.73
CA GLN A 257 -9.47 -5.37 -12.11
C GLN A 257 -10.92 -5.39 -11.65
N HIS A 258 -11.64 -6.48 -11.94
CA HIS A 258 -13.05 -6.66 -11.55
C HIS A 258 -13.24 -7.62 -10.37
N ASN A 259 -12.16 -8.22 -9.87
CA ASN A 259 -12.18 -9.23 -8.81
C ASN A 259 -11.63 -8.69 -7.47
N THR A 260 -11.36 -7.39 -7.38
CA THR A 260 -11.03 -6.72 -6.11
C THR A 260 -12.15 -6.96 -5.10
N ASN A 261 -11.81 -7.51 -3.95
CA ASN A 261 -12.79 -7.92 -2.95
C ASN A 261 -13.18 -6.73 -2.05
N VAL A 262 -13.88 -5.75 -2.62
CA VAL A 262 -14.44 -4.61 -1.89
C VAL A 262 -15.90 -4.47 -2.31
N THR A 263 -16.84 -4.68 -1.39
CA THR A 263 -18.27 -4.48 -1.66
C THR A 263 -18.63 -3.00 -1.64
N LEU A 264 -19.85 -2.68 -2.08
CA LEU A 264 -20.34 -1.32 -2.09
C LEU A 264 -20.43 -0.71 -0.69
N GLU A 265 -20.87 -1.51 0.29
CA GLU A 265 -20.97 -1.12 1.69
C GLU A 265 -19.58 -0.87 2.29
N GLU A 266 -18.65 -1.81 2.08
CA GLU A 266 -17.29 -1.68 2.59
C GLU A 266 -16.55 -0.48 2.00
N TYR A 267 -16.78 -0.17 0.72
CA TYR A 267 -16.23 1.01 0.07
C TYR A 267 -16.64 2.30 0.77
N LYS A 268 -17.91 2.40 1.18
CA LYS A 268 -18.42 3.58 1.89
C LYS A 268 -17.86 3.66 3.31
N ASP A 269 -17.85 2.54 4.03
CA ASP A 269 -17.80 2.56 5.49
C ASP A 269 -16.40 2.43 6.07
N ASN A 270 -15.48 1.73 5.40
CA ASN A 270 -14.18 1.36 5.98
C ASN A 270 -13.03 1.14 4.97
N THR A 271 -13.33 1.08 3.67
CA THR A 271 -12.36 0.89 2.59
C THR A 271 -12.53 1.98 1.52
N CYS A 272 -12.73 3.23 1.95
CA CYS A 272 -12.92 4.35 1.05
C CYS A 272 -11.57 4.81 0.47
N LEU A 273 -11.19 4.20 -0.65
CA LEU A 273 -9.96 4.47 -1.39
C LEU A 273 -10.30 5.05 -2.76
N TYR A 274 -9.64 6.15 -3.13
CA TYR A 274 -9.80 6.78 -4.43
C TYR A 274 -8.58 6.46 -5.29
N VAL A 275 -8.78 5.65 -6.32
CA VAL A 275 -7.73 5.26 -7.27
C VAL A 275 -7.83 6.16 -8.50
N PHE A 276 -6.66 6.58 -9.00
CA PHE A 276 -6.49 7.35 -10.22
C PHE A 276 -5.40 6.68 -11.05
N ASP A 277 -5.75 6.21 -12.24
CA ASP A 277 -4.77 5.89 -13.28
C ASP A 277 -4.33 7.20 -13.95
N LEU A 278 -3.02 7.44 -13.95
CA LEU A 278 -2.38 8.64 -14.46
C LEU A 278 -1.57 8.38 -15.73
N THR A 279 -1.65 7.17 -16.28
CA THR A 279 -1.13 6.87 -17.61
C THR A 279 -2.07 7.46 -18.66
N GLN A 280 -1.51 7.88 -19.80
CA GLN A 280 -2.31 8.56 -20.83
C GLN A 280 -3.28 7.61 -21.56
N ASP A 281 -2.96 6.32 -21.55
CA ASP A 281 -3.68 5.24 -22.21
C ASP A 281 -4.39 4.30 -21.23
N PHE A 282 -4.43 4.63 -19.93
CA PHE A 282 -5.04 3.81 -18.87
C PHE A 282 -4.43 2.39 -18.76
N SER A 283 -3.11 2.32 -18.94
CA SER A 283 -2.30 1.10 -18.92
C SER A 283 -1.51 0.92 -17.62
N ALA A 284 -1.89 1.56 -16.50
CA ALA A 284 -1.10 1.46 -15.26
C ALA A 284 -0.98 0.01 -14.72
N SER A 285 -1.89 -0.88 -15.10
CA SER A 285 -1.86 -2.31 -14.75
C SER A 285 -1.21 -3.20 -15.81
N ASP A 286 -0.80 -2.65 -16.96
CA ASP A 286 -0.22 -3.44 -18.04
C ASP A 286 1.26 -3.79 -17.76
N PRO A 287 1.77 -4.88 -18.35
CA PRO A 287 3.11 -5.39 -18.05
C PRO A 287 4.24 -4.58 -18.72
N PHE A 288 3.93 -3.57 -19.54
CA PHE A 288 4.92 -2.76 -20.23
C PHE A 288 5.27 -1.48 -19.47
N MET A 289 6.47 -0.96 -19.72
CA MET A 289 6.96 0.25 -19.06
C MET A 289 6.37 1.48 -19.74
N ASN A 290 5.56 2.23 -18.99
CA ASN A 290 5.14 3.57 -19.38
C ASN A 290 6.33 4.53 -19.39
N VAL A 291 6.37 5.44 -20.36
CA VAL A 291 7.43 6.47 -20.44
C VAL A 291 7.31 7.39 -19.23
N ALA A 292 8.43 7.59 -18.52
CA ALA A 292 8.47 8.52 -17.40
C ALA A 292 8.09 9.93 -17.85
N ARG A 293 7.07 10.50 -17.19
CA ARG A 293 6.62 11.87 -17.42
C ARG A 293 7.06 12.73 -16.24
N ASN A 294 7.51 13.95 -16.50
CA ASN A 294 7.90 14.91 -15.47
C ASN A 294 6.83 15.99 -15.33
N GLY A 295 6.48 16.37 -14.11
CA GLY A 295 5.48 17.40 -13.86
C GLY A 295 5.16 17.59 -12.39
N ASP A 296 4.05 18.27 -12.12
CA ASP A 296 3.48 18.43 -10.79
C ASP A 296 2.07 17.84 -10.70
N ILE A 297 1.74 17.30 -9.52
CA ILE A 297 0.37 16.91 -9.18
C ILE A 297 -0.03 17.61 -7.90
N SER A 298 -1.17 18.30 -7.95
CA SER A 298 -1.85 18.88 -6.79
C SER A 298 -3.12 18.08 -6.46
N ILE A 299 -3.47 17.96 -5.18
CA ILE A 299 -4.66 17.24 -4.71
C ILE A 299 -5.70 18.24 -4.21
N ASN A 300 -6.93 18.15 -4.69
CA ASN A 300 -8.04 19.03 -4.30
C ASN A 300 -9.14 18.22 -3.61
N LEU A 301 -9.47 18.60 -2.37
CA LEU A 301 -10.49 17.96 -1.55
C LEU A 301 -11.50 19.00 -1.04
N LYS A 302 -12.78 18.64 -1.04
CA LYS A 302 -13.82 19.36 -0.28
C LYS A 302 -14.69 18.38 0.47
N PHE A 303 -15.14 18.79 1.64
CA PHE A 303 -15.98 18.02 2.53
C PHE A 303 -17.34 18.71 2.65
N GLU A 304 -18.39 17.90 2.79
CA GLU A 304 -19.76 18.42 2.98
C GLU A 304 -19.89 19.17 4.31
N GLU A 305 -19.17 18.70 5.32
CA GLU A 305 -19.08 19.23 6.68
C GLU A 305 -17.62 19.48 7.06
N ASP A 306 -17.41 20.28 8.10
CA ASP A 306 -16.08 20.52 8.64
C ASP A 306 -15.52 19.21 9.23
N LEU A 307 -14.23 18.95 9.01
CA LEU A 307 -13.60 17.74 9.52
C LEU A 307 -13.76 17.62 11.05
N PRO A 308 -14.35 16.53 11.57
CA PRO A 308 -14.68 16.40 12.98
C PRO A 308 -13.45 16.14 13.87
N GLU A 309 -12.38 15.63 13.28
CA GLU A 309 -11.10 15.37 13.94
C GLU A 309 -9.95 15.68 12.98
N THR A 310 -8.72 15.72 13.48
CA THR A 310 -7.54 15.76 12.62
C THR A 310 -7.36 14.40 11.95
N ILE A 311 -7.16 14.41 10.63
CA ILE A 311 -7.05 13.20 9.82
C ILE A 311 -5.72 13.18 9.06
N THR A 312 -5.29 11.99 8.66
CA THR A 312 -4.14 11.81 7.77
C THR A 312 -4.66 11.39 6.40
N LEU A 313 -4.33 12.18 5.37
CA LEU A 313 -4.42 11.75 3.99
C LEU A 313 -3.19 10.91 3.66
N LEU A 314 -3.40 9.63 3.37
CA LEU A 314 -2.39 8.73 2.83
C LEU A 314 -2.45 8.77 1.31
N VAL A 315 -1.28 8.90 0.69
CA VAL A 315 -1.09 8.87 -0.76
C VAL A 315 -0.16 7.72 -1.08
N TYR A 316 -0.68 6.69 -1.73
CA TYR A 316 0.08 5.56 -2.26
C TYR A 316 0.31 5.80 -3.75
N MET A 317 1.54 5.64 -4.21
CA MET A 317 1.95 5.99 -5.57
C MET A 317 2.73 4.84 -6.18
N GLU A 318 2.35 4.43 -7.38
CA GLU A 318 3.11 3.47 -8.19
C GLU A 318 3.97 4.24 -9.18
N MET A 319 5.29 4.04 -9.09
CA MET A 319 6.27 4.67 -9.94
C MET A 319 7.04 3.60 -10.70
N GLN A 320 7.31 3.86 -11.97
CA GLN A 320 8.15 2.98 -12.76
C GLN A 320 9.62 3.27 -12.46
N SER A 321 10.42 2.22 -12.24
CA SER A 321 11.84 2.37 -11.90
C SER A 321 12.65 1.23 -12.52
N LEU A 322 13.96 1.48 -12.69
CA LEU A 322 14.90 0.53 -13.28
C LEU A 322 16.08 0.32 -12.33
N ILE A 323 16.37 -0.96 -12.04
CA ILE A 323 17.64 -1.36 -11.43
C ILE A 323 18.57 -1.81 -12.56
N GLU A 324 19.79 -1.29 -12.55
CA GLU A 324 20.86 -1.75 -13.43
C GLU A 324 22.01 -2.35 -12.62
N ILE A 325 22.56 -3.47 -13.09
CA ILE A 325 23.69 -4.15 -12.44
C ILE A 325 24.80 -4.36 -13.47
N ASP A 326 26.01 -3.90 -13.16
CA ASP A 326 27.18 -4.07 -14.02
C ASP A 326 27.95 -5.38 -13.77
N LYS A 327 29.00 -5.60 -14.57
CA LYS A 327 29.91 -6.76 -14.42
C LYS A 327 30.52 -6.86 -13.01
N SER A 328 30.83 -5.73 -12.39
CA SER A 328 31.41 -5.66 -11.04
C SER A 328 30.36 -5.78 -9.92
N ARG A 329 29.09 -5.98 -10.27
CA ARG A 329 27.94 -5.98 -9.35
C ARG A 329 27.69 -4.64 -8.66
N ASN A 330 28.13 -3.54 -9.26
CA ASN A 330 27.66 -2.22 -8.86
C ASN A 330 26.19 -2.10 -9.26
N VAL A 331 25.38 -1.58 -8.33
CA VAL A 331 23.93 -1.42 -8.50
C VAL A 331 23.63 0.04 -8.74
N PHE A 332 22.98 0.33 -9.85
CA PHE A 332 22.49 1.65 -10.24
C PHE A 332 20.96 1.66 -10.20
N THR A 333 20.42 2.83 -9.87
CA THR A 333 18.98 3.08 -9.78
C THR A 333 18.70 4.39 -10.49
N ASP A 334 17.82 4.38 -11.47
CA ASP A 334 17.33 5.60 -12.12
C ASP A 334 16.12 6.13 -11.33
N TYR A 335 16.24 7.34 -10.76
CA TYR A 335 15.22 8.00 -9.93
C TYR A 335 14.99 9.44 -10.35
#